data_AF-A0A7S0LPY1-F1
#
_entry.id   AF-A0A7S0LPY1-F1
#
_cell.length_a   1.000
_cell.length_b   1.000
_cell.length_c   1.000
_cell.angle_alpha   90.00
_cell.angle_beta   90.00
_cell.angle_gamma   90.00
#
_symmetry.space_group_name_H-M   'P 1'
#
loop_
_entity.id
_entity.type
_entity.pdbx_description
1 polymer ?
#
loop_
_entity_poly.entity_id
_entity_poly.type
_entity_poly.pdbx_seq_one_letter_code
_entity_poly.pdbx_strand_id
1 'polypeptide(L)'
;GALPPREEGTAPPEPQHDERRDGLRRREGESKSFGQLERGFNSAGLQKLSHNVAVGRSAIHNWGLFTTRPLPKDAMVVEYKGQAIRSMLADAKEKQYEGGALKGQGGDCYMFRVDEEVVLDATMRGNVARFINHCCTP
;
A
#
# COMPACT_ATOMS: atom_id res chain seq x y z
N GLY A 1 -0.43 -40.85 -66.00
CA GLY A 1 -1.50 -39.84 -65.82
C GLY A 1 -1.77 -39.72 -64.34
N ALA A 2 -1.62 -38.52 -63.79
CA ALA A 2 -1.63 -38.25 -62.36
C ALA A 2 -3.06 -38.27 -61.77
N LEU A 3 -3.19 -38.75 -60.53
CA LEU A 3 -4.38 -38.61 -59.68
C LEU A 3 -4.44 -37.19 -59.07
N PRO A 4 -5.64 -36.63 -58.81
CA PRO A 4 -5.79 -35.28 -58.25
C PRO A 4 -5.38 -35.21 -56.76
N PRO A 5 -5.04 -34.01 -56.25
CA PRO A 5 -4.70 -33.83 -54.84
C PRO A 5 -5.94 -33.93 -53.94
N ARG A 6 -5.74 -34.41 -52.71
CA ARG A 6 -6.75 -34.47 -51.65
C ARG A 6 -7.00 -33.06 -51.11
N GLU A 7 -8.25 -32.67 -50.97
CA GLU A 7 -8.65 -31.45 -50.26
C GLU A 7 -8.31 -31.61 -48.76
N GLU A 8 -7.48 -30.70 -48.24
CA GLU A 8 -7.22 -30.58 -46.80
C GLU A 8 -8.44 -29.94 -46.14
N GLY A 9 -9.09 -30.69 -45.25
CA GLY A 9 -10.19 -30.19 -44.43
C GLY A 9 -9.73 -29.05 -43.52
N THR A 10 -10.40 -27.91 -43.63
CA THR A 10 -10.18 -26.72 -42.80
C THR A 10 -10.52 -27.02 -41.34
N ALA A 11 -9.57 -26.77 -40.43
CA ALA A 11 -9.81 -26.83 -38.98
C ALA A 11 -10.89 -25.79 -38.57
N PRO A 12 -11.71 -26.07 -37.52
CA PRO A 12 -12.70 -25.11 -37.04
C PRO A 12 -12.00 -23.87 -36.45
N PRO A 13 -12.62 -22.67 -36.53
CA PRO A 13 -12.03 -21.45 -36.00
C PRO A 13 -11.90 -21.52 -34.47
N GLU A 14 -10.77 -21.02 -33.95
CA GLU A 14 -10.48 -20.90 -32.53
C GLU A 14 -11.55 -20.08 -31.78
N PRO A 15 -11.85 -20.41 -30.50
CA PRO A 15 -12.80 -19.65 -29.72
C PRO A 15 -12.24 -18.24 -29.46
N GLN A 16 -12.97 -17.23 -29.97
CA GLN A 16 -12.68 -15.82 -29.71
C GLN A 16 -12.81 -15.57 -28.20
N HIS A 17 -11.67 -15.28 -27.56
CA HIS A 17 -11.61 -14.80 -26.18
C HIS A 17 -12.38 -13.47 -26.08
N ASP A 18 -13.47 -13.46 -25.32
CA ASP A 18 -14.22 -12.28 -24.94
C ASP A 18 -13.37 -11.41 -24.01
N GLU A 19 -12.63 -10.45 -24.57
CA GLU A 19 -11.82 -9.45 -23.84
C GLU A 19 -12.67 -8.38 -23.14
N ARG A 20 -13.72 -8.78 -22.41
CA ARG A 20 -14.39 -7.88 -21.45
C ARG A 20 -13.72 -7.94 -20.08
N ARG A 21 -12.43 -7.57 -20.04
CA ARG A 21 -11.72 -7.31 -18.78
C ARG A 21 -10.78 -6.10 -18.86
N ASP A 22 -11.31 -4.98 -19.33
CA ASP A 22 -10.68 -3.66 -19.22
C ASP A 22 -11.66 -2.68 -18.56
N GLY A 23 -11.32 -1.92 -17.50
CA GLY A 23 -10.05 -1.80 -16.84
C GLY A 23 -10.21 -1.13 -15.47
N LEU A 24 -10.00 -1.91 -14.40
CA LEU A 24 -9.56 -1.34 -13.14
C LEU A 24 -8.07 -1.01 -13.25
N ARG A 25 -7.71 -0.08 -14.16
CA ARG A 25 -6.44 0.65 -14.02
C ARG A 25 -6.62 1.52 -12.78
N ARG A 26 -6.31 0.93 -11.62
CA ARG A 26 -6.05 1.67 -10.40
C ARG A 26 -5.07 2.78 -10.79
N ARG A 27 -5.48 4.04 -10.63
CA ARG A 27 -4.51 5.13 -10.60
C ARG A 27 -3.53 4.78 -9.50
N GLU A 28 -2.33 4.34 -9.88
CA GLU A 28 -1.19 4.27 -8.99
C GLU A 28 -0.93 5.71 -8.56
N GLY A 29 -1.52 6.11 -7.44
CA GLY A 29 -1.10 7.32 -6.77
C GLY A 29 0.38 7.17 -6.46
N GLU A 30 1.19 8.08 -6.99
CA GLU A 30 2.64 8.10 -6.80
C GLU A 30 2.98 7.87 -5.33
N SER A 31 3.55 6.71 -5.03
CA SER A 31 3.90 6.33 -3.66
C SER A 31 5.23 6.97 -3.29
N LYS A 32 5.18 8.07 -2.55
CA LYS A 32 6.37 8.73 -2.00
C LYS A 32 7.06 7.80 -1.00
N SER A 33 8.40 7.75 -1.02
CA SER A 33 9.16 6.98 -0.03
C SER A 33 9.02 7.59 1.37
N PHE A 34 9.28 6.80 2.42
CA PHE A 34 9.24 7.26 3.82
C PHE A 34 9.94 8.62 4.01
N GLY A 35 11.21 8.71 3.58
CA GLY A 35 12.01 9.91 3.70
C GLY A 35 11.55 11.07 2.80
N GLN A 36 10.77 10.84 1.74
CA GLN A 36 10.15 11.90 0.95
C GLN A 36 8.86 12.42 1.59
N LEU A 37 8.10 11.55 2.26
CA LEU A 37 6.92 11.94 3.03
C LEU A 37 7.33 12.78 4.24
N GLU A 38 8.29 12.33 5.04
CA GLU A 38 8.76 13.10 6.21
C GLU A 38 9.34 14.46 5.85
N ARG A 39 10.15 14.55 4.78
CA ARG A 39 10.68 15.84 4.30
C ARG A 39 9.59 16.80 3.81
N GLY A 40 8.41 16.28 3.45
CA GLY A 40 7.26 17.09 3.03
C GLY A 40 6.46 17.66 4.20
N PHE A 41 6.62 17.11 5.40
CA PHE A 41 5.97 17.58 6.62
C PHE A 41 6.86 18.62 7.31
N ASN A 42 6.85 19.86 6.80
CA ASN A 42 7.54 20.96 7.46
C ASN A 42 7.03 21.14 8.90
N SER A 43 7.92 21.44 9.82
CA SER A 43 7.79 21.36 11.29
C SER A 43 6.68 22.19 11.96
N ALA A 44 5.79 22.83 11.21
CA ALA A 44 4.77 23.74 11.74
C ALA A 44 3.35 23.52 11.17
N GLY A 45 3.13 22.60 10.23
CA GLY A 45 1.88 22.55 9.47
C GLY A 45 1.24 21.16 9.34
N LEU A 46 -0.09 21.11 9.51
CA LEU A 46 -0.92 19.96 9.19
C LEU A 46 -1.03 19.81 7.66
N GLN A 47 -0.48 18.75 7.07
CA GLN A 47 -0.53 18.58 5.61
C GLN A 47 -1.77 17.78 5.19
N LYS A 48 -2.71 18.42 4.49
CA LYS A 48 -3.91 17.77 3.93
C LYS A 48 -3.53 16.84 2.78
N LEU A 49 -3.84 15.56 2.91
CA LEU A 49 -3.40 14.50 1.99
C LEU A 49 -4.57 13.88 1.23
N SER A 50 -5.77 13.85 1.84
CA SER A 50 -7.04 13.51 1.19
C SER A 50 -8.14 14.45 1.67
N HIS A 51 -9.39 14.23 1.23
CA HIS A 51 -10.51 15.04 1.69
C HIS A 51 -10.78 14.89 3.21
N ASN A 52 -10.30 13.80 3.83
CA ASN A 52 -10.68 13.43 5.19
C ASN A 52 -9.52 13.43 6.18
N VAL A 53 -8.25 13.34 5.75
CA VAL A 53 -7.12 13.19 6.68
C VAL A 53 -5.92 14.08 6.34
N ALA A 54 -5.15 14.37 7.38
CA ALA A 54 -3.91 15.11 7.32
C ALA A 54 -2.90 14.62 8.37
N VAL A 55 -1.60 14.84 8.13
CA VAL A 55 -0.53 14.43 9.05
C VAL A 55 0.07 15.66 9.72
N GLY A 56 0.33 15.56 11.02
CA GLY A 56 0.91 16.64 11.82
C GLY A 56 1.64 16.11 13.06
N ARG A 57 2.26 17.00 13.83
CA ARG A 57 2.90 16.64 15.10
C ARG A 57 1.86 16.12 16.09
N SER A 58 2.17 15.02 16.75
CA SER A 58 1.31 14.40 17.76
C SER A 58 1.98 14.41 19.11
N ALA A 59 1.17 14.56 20.17
CA ALA A 59 1.64 14.50 21.55
C ALA A 59 1.92 13.06 22.02
N ILE A 60 1.44 12.04 21.29
CA ILE A 60 1.61 10.62 21.64
C ILE A 60 2.94 10.09 21.11
N HIS A 61 3.19 10.31 19.82
CA HIS A 61 4.40 9.88 19.14
C HIS A 61 4.66 10.83 17.99
N ASN A 62 5.90 11.29 17.81
CA ASN A 62 6.42 12.19 16.76
C ASN A 62 5.35 12.78 15.80
N TRP A 63 4.82 11.96 14.91
CA TRP A 63 3.77 12.29 13.96
C TRP A 63 2.45 11.55 14.24
N GLY A 64 1.33 12.16 13.88
CA GLY A 64 0.00 11.57 13.96
C GLY A 64 -0.85 11.86 12.73
N LEU A 65 -1.83 10.99 12.49
CA LEU A 65 -2.88 11.17 11.49
C LEU A 65 -4.13 11.79 12.13
N PHE A 66 -4.60 12.90 11.57
CA PHE A 66 -5.76 13.66 12.06
C PHE A 66 -6.83 13.74 10.98
N THR A 67 -8.09 13.77 11.39
CA THR A 67 -9.19 14.05 10.46
C THR A 67 -9.26 15.54 10.16
N THR A 68 -9.53 15.91 8.91
CA THR A 68 -9.68 17.33 8.50
C THR A 68 -11.11 17.84 8.62
N ARG A 69 -12.05 16.95 8.95
CA ARG A 69 -13.48 17.24 9.12
C ARG A 69 -14.10 16.19 10.04
N PRO A 70 -15.27 16.47 10.64
CA PRO A 70 -16.07 15.45 11.32
C PRO A 70 -16.39 14.28 10.37
N LEU A 71 -16.22 13.06 10.88
CA LEU A 71 -16.61 11.83 10.21
C LEU A 71 -17.77 11.19 10.97
N PRO A 72 -18.81 10.69 10.27
CA PRO A 72 -19.85 9.88 10.90
C PRO A 72 -19.25 8.62 11.54
N LYS A 73 -19.97 8.06 12.52
CA LYS A 73 -19.67 6.74 13.05
C LYS A 73 -19.64 5.71 11.92
N ASP A 74 -18.73 4.75 12.00
CA ASP A 74 -18.55 3.64 11.04
C ASP A 74 -18.10 4.07 9.63
N ALA A 75 -17.74 5.34 9.43
CA ALA A 75 -17.21 5.82 8.16
C ALA A 75 -15.77 5.38 7.92
N MET A 76 -15.46 4.96 6.69
CA MET A 76 -14.09 4.66 6.27
C MET A 76 -13.21 5.92 6.32
N VAL A 77 -12.11 5.85 7.06
CA VAL A 77 -11.17 6.97 7.24
C VAL A 77 -10.11 6.98 6.15
N VAL A 78 -9.30 5.92 6.08
CA VAL A 78 -8.20 5.75 5.14
C VAL A 78 -7.86 4.27 4.99
N GLU A 79 -7.47 3.85 3.80
CA GLU A 79 -6.93 2.50 3.55
C GLU A 79 -5.46 2.44 4.00
N TYR A 80 -5.05 1.36 4.68
CA TYR A 80 -3.65 1.14 4.99
C TYR A 80 -2.92 0.54 3.77
N LYS A 81 -1.87 1.22 3.27
CA LYS A 81 -1.09 0.75 2.12
C LYS A 81 0.36 0.55 2.49
N GLY A 82 0.87 -0.63 2.17
CA GLY A 82 2.26 -1.03 2.30
C GLY A 82 2.60 -2.13 1.29
N GLN A 83 3.85 -2.58 1.31
CA GLN A 83 4.29 -3.73 0.54
C GLN A 83 3.74 -5.03 1.16
N ALA A 84 3.02 -5.85 0.40
CA ALA A 84 2.65 -7.18 0.85
C ALA A 84 3.89 -8.09 0.91
N ILE A 85 4.12 -8.67 2.08
CA ILE A 85 5.19 -9.64 2.35
C ILE A 85 4.59 -10.88 3.03
N ARG A 86 5.30 -12.01 2.93
CA ARG A 86 4.92 -13.21 3.69
C ARG A 86 5.19 -13.00 5.18
N SER A 87 4.30 -13.51 6.04
CA SER A 87 4.41 -13.39 7.50
C SER A 87 5.75 -13.93 8.02
N MET A 88 6.24 -15.04 7.48
CA MET A 88 7.54 -15.62 7.84
C MET A 88 8.75 -14.70 7.55
N LEU A 89 8.57 -13.65 6.75
CA LEU A 89 9.61 -12.66 6.44
C LEU A 89 9.52 -11.40 7.31
N ALA A 90 8.46 -11.24 8.11
CA ALA A 90 8.23 -10.06 8.93
C ALA A 90 9.34 -9.90 9.98
N ASP A 91 9.58 -10.92 10.80
CA ASP A 91 10.59 -10.90 11.87
C ASP A 91 12.01 -10.61 11.34
N ALA A 92 12.36 -11.20 10.19
CA ALA A 92 13.64 -10.97 9.55
C ALA A 92 13.80 -9.52 9.09
N LYS A 93 12.73 -8.92 8.57
CA LYS A 93 12.71 -7.51 8.16
C LYS A 93 12.73 -6.56 9.35
N GLU A 94 11.99 -6.85 10.41
CA GLU A 94 12.03 -6.07 11.65
C GLU A 94 13.46 -6.00 12.19
N LYS A 95 14.13 -7.14 12.33
CA LYS A 95 15.53 -7.19 12.74
C LYS A 95 16.47 -6.42 11.81
N GLN A 96 16.21 -6.44 10.51
CA GLN A 96 16.96 -5.65 9.53
C GLN A 96 16.76 -4.15 9.74
N TYR A 97 15.55 -3.72 10.07
CA TYR A 97 15.22 -2.31 10.34
C TYR A 97 15.82 -1.83 11.67
N GLU A 98 15.78 -2.66 12.71
CA GLU A 98 16.43 -2.38 14.00
C GLU A 98 17.97 -2.31 13.92
N GLY A 99 18.57 -3.19 13.11
CA GLY A 99 20.03 -3.33 12.99
C GLY A 99 20.68 -2.43 11.93
N GLY A 100 19.89 -1.87 11.01
CA GLY A 100 20.37 -1.18 9.81
C GLY A 100 20.27 0.34 9.83
N ALA A 101 20.23 0.94 8.63
CA ALA A 101 20.25 2.39 8.39
C ALA A 101 19.08 3.19 9.02
N LEU A 102 18.00 2.51 9.46
CA LEU A 102 16.86 3.14 10.13
C LEU A 102 17.14 3.44 11.62
N LYS A 103 18.15 2.80 12.22
CA LYS A 103 18.53 2.99 13.64
C LYS A 103 18.96 4.43 13.96
N GLY A 104 19.48 5.16 12.98
CA GLY A 104 19.85 6.57 13.11
C GLY A 104 18.71 7.56 12.88
N GLN A 105 17.54 7.11 12.42
CA GLN A 105 16.38 7.96 12.09
C GLN A 105 15.17 7.73 13.02
N GLY A 106 15.34 6.97 14.11
CA GLY A 106 14.25 6.64 15.04
C GLY A 106 13.23 5.68 14.41
N GLY A 107 13.70 4.71 13.61
CA GLY A 107 12.86 3.90 12.75
C GLY A 107 11.92 2.95 13.47
N ASP A 108 10.66 3.37 13.61
CA ASP A 108 9.56 2.45 13.92
C ASP A 108 9.38 1.45 12.77
N CYS A 109 8.96 0.22 13.11
CA CYS A 109 8.50 -0.74 12.12
C CYS A 109 7.00 -0.54 11.87
N TYR A 110 6.62 -0.34 10.61
CA TYR A 110 5.23 -0.07 10.23
C TYR A 110 4.62 -1.30 9.55
N MET A 111 4.35 -2.35 10.32
CA MET A 111 3.79 -3.60 9.82
C MET A 111 2.33 -3.78 10.26
N PHE A 112 1.47 -4.20 9.32
CA PHE A 112 0.07 -4.50 9.58
C PHE A 112 -0.27 -5.91 9.09
N ARG A 113 -0.69 -6.78 10.01
CA ARG A 113 -1.08 -8.16 9.67
C ARG A 113 -2.45 -8.17 8.99
N VAL A 114 -2.53 -8.72 7.79
CA VAL A 114 -3.80 -8.91 7.06
C VAL A 114 -4.42 -10.25 7.43
N ASP A 115 -3.60 -11.30 7.40
CA ASP A 115 -3.96 -12.67 7.78
C ASP A 115 -2.72 -13.43 8.30
N GLU A 116 -2.81 -14.76 8.40
CA GLU A 116 -1.72 -15.61 8.89
C GLU A 116 -0.50 -15.63 7.96
N GLU A 117 -0.72 -15.48 6.64
CA GLU A 117 0.32 -15.59 5.62
C GLU A 117 0.83 -14.24 5.13
N VAL A 118 0.02 -13.18 5.22
CA VAL A 118 0.30 -11.88 4.60
C VAL A 118 0.38 -10.75 5.64
N VAL A 119 1.46 -9.97 5.51
CA VAL A 119 1.70 -8.74 6.27
C VAL A 119 1.93 -7.59 5.28
N LEU A 120 1.35 -6.42 5.56
CA LEU A 120 1.63 -5.17 4.85
C LEU A 120 2.74 -4.40 5.57
N ASP A 121 3.89 -4.26 4.92
CA ASP A 121 5.04 -3.49 5.40
C ASP A 121 5.06 -2.10 4.76
N ALA A 122 4.74 -1.09 5.56
CA ALA A 122 4.74 0.32 5.19
C ALA A 122 6.03 1.06 5.60
N THR A 123 7.04 0.34 6.10
CA THR A 123 8.23 0.93 6.74
C THR A 123 9.03 1.79 5.79
N MET A 124 9.29 1.27 4.59
CA MET A 124 10.00 2.02 3.54
C MET A 124 9.06 2.62 2.48
N ARG A 125 7.95 1.92 2.21
CA ARG A 125 7.00 2.21 1.13
C ARG A 125 5.58 2.00 1.64
N GLY A 126 4.90 3.09 1.95
CA GLY A 126 3.51 3.05 2.36
C GLY A 126 2.86 4.43 2.32
N ASN A 127 1.56 4.47 2.60
CA ASN A 127 0.83 5.73 2.66
C ASN A 127 0.81 6.33 4.07
N VAL A 128 0.03 7.38 4.23
CA VAL A 128 -0.06 8.21 5.45
C VAL A 128 -0.75 7.50 6.62
N ALA A 129 -1.44 6.39 6.36
CA ALA A 129 -2.09 5.59 7.40
C ALA A 129 -1.11 5.01 8.42
N ARG A 130 0.18 4.89 8.07
CA ARG A 130 1.23 4.45 9.01
C ARG A 130 1.42 5.37 10.21
N PHE A 131 0.94 6.61 10.15
CA PHE A 131 1.01 7.58 11.25
C PHE A 131 -0.21 7.51 12.19
N ILE A 132 -1.06 6.50 12.06
CA ILE A 132 -2.08 6.22 13.07
C ILE A 132 -1.36 5.69 14.31
N ASN A 133 -1.49 6.41 15.42
CA ASN A 133 -0.85 6.05 16.67
C ASN A 133 -1.64 4.98 17.42
N HIS A 134 -0.94 4.21 18.23
CA HIS A 134 -1.55 3.33 19.22
C HIS A 134 -2.09 4.16 20.40
N CYS A 135 -3.30 3.86 20.83
CA CYS A 135 -3.91 4.39 22.05
C CYS A 135 -4.65 3.25 22.77
N CYS A 136 -4.54 3.20 24.10
CA CYS A 136 -5.20 2.16 24.90
C CYS A 136 -6.74 2.30 24.93
N THR A 137 -7.27 3.45 24.49
CA THR A 137 -8.72 3.73 24.43
C THR A 137 -9.10 4.12 22.98
N PRO A 138 -9.37 3.15 22.10
CA PRO A 138 -9.75 3.40 20.70
C PRO A 138 -11.16 3.96 20.54
#